data_AF-A0A3C0SCL0-F1
#
_entry.id   AF-A0A3C0SCL0-F1
#
_cell.length_a   1.000
_cell.length_b   1.000
_cell.length_c   1.000
_cell.angle_alpha   90.00
_cell.angle_beta   90.00
_cell.angle_gamma   90.00
#
_symmetry.space_group_name_H-M   'P 1'
#
loop_
_entity.id
_entity.type
_entity.pdbx_description
1 polymer ?
#
loop_
_entity_poly.entity_id
_entity_poly.type
_entity_poly.pdbx_seq_one_letter_code
_entity_poly.pdbx_strand_id
1 'polypeptide(L)' 'MKGTDAFKEIIPLLTDEPVIHANGFICRESFNLKDREGNFYMIGSMGLASSIGLGVALSRPDQKTFIMDGDGN' A
#
# COMPACT_ATOMS: atom_id res chain seq x y z
N MET A 1 15.39 -12.18 1.08
CA MET A 1 14.51 -11.35 1.94
C MET A 1 13.10 -11.87 1.72
N LYS A 2 12.39 -12.28 2.78
CA LYS A 2 10.96 -12.63 2.61
C LYS A 2 10.18 -11.31 2.50
N GLY A 3 9.07 -11.28 1.76
CA GLY A 3 8.23 -10.07 1.65
C GLY A 3 7.85 -9.48 3.02
N THR A 4 7.65 -10.35 4.01
CA THR A 4 7.36 -9.99 5.41
C THR A 4 8.46 -9.15 6.08
N ASP A 5 9.74 -9.31 5.71
CA ASP A 5 10.83 -8.54 6.31
C ASP A 5 10.80 -7.08 5.83
N ALA A 6 10.48 -6.85 4.55
CA ALA A 6 10.36 -5.51 4.00
C ALA A 6 9.24 -4.70 4.68
N PHE A 7 8.09 -5.33 4.93
CA PHE A 7 6.98 -4.66 5.61
C PHE A 7 7.32 -4.29 7.06
N LYS A 8 8.09 -5.11 7.78
CA LYS A 8 8.52 -4.78 9.14
C LYS A 8 9.38 -3.52 9.22
N GLU A 9 10.17 -3.26 8.17
CA GLU A 9 11.00 -2.06 8.10
C GLU A 9 10.22 -0.84 7.58
N ILE A 10 9.32 -1.02 6.60
CA ILE A 10 8.62 0.10 5.94
C ILE A 10 7.41 0.58 6.76
N ILE A 11 6.59 -0.33 7.29
CA ILE A 11 5.32 0.04 7.95
C ILE A 11 5.49 1.00 9.14
N PRO A 12 6.53 0.84 10.00
CA PRO A 12 6.76 1.79 11.09
C PRO A 12 7.05 3.22 10.65
N LEU A 13 7.50 3.41 9.40
CA LEU A 13 7.84 4.72 8.84
C LEU A 13 6.62 5.49 8.30
N LEU A 14 5.47 4.81 8.14
CA LEU A 14 4.24 5.41 7.61
C LEU A 14 3.47 6.17 8.71
N THR A 15 3.09 7.42 8.46
CA THR A 15 2.44 8.28 9.46
C THR A 15 0.97 8.53 9.19
N ASP A 16 0.62 9.27 8.16
CA ASP A 16 -0.75 9.72 7.88
C ASP A 16 -1.04 9.74 6.38
N GLU A 17 -0.03 9.40 5.58
CA GLU A 17 -0.11 9.29 4.14
C GLU A 17 -1.08 8.18 3.72
N PRO A 18 -1.81 8.37 2.60
CA PRO A 18 -2.54 7.31 1.95
C PRO A 18 -1.57 6.24 1.42
N VAL A 19 -1.87 4.98 1.71
CA VAL A 19 -1.07 3.83 1.26
C VAL A 19 -1.95 2.84 0.54
N ILE A 20 -1.72 2.70 -0.76
CA ILE A 20 -2.47 1.81 -1.64
C ILE A 20 -1.73 0.48 -1.69
N HIS A 21 -2.38 -0.56 -1.20
CA HIS A 21 -1.84 -1.91 -1.20
C HIS A 21 -2.45 -2.72 -2.32
N ALA A 22 -1.61 -3.36 -3.11
CA ALA A 22 -2.06 -4.35 -4.06
C ALA A 22 -2.71 -5.56 -3.38
N ASN A 23 -3.43 -6.34 -4.18
CA ASN A 23 -4.16 -7.51 -3.72
C ASN A 23 -3.22 -8.63 -3.21
N GLY A 24 -3.81 -9.72 -2.72
CA GLY A 24 -3.06 -10.93 -2.37
C GLY A 24 -2.26 -10.82 -1.07
N PHE A 25 -0.97 -11.17 -1.12
CA PHE A 25 -0.12 -11.21 0.08
C PHE A 25 0.22 -9.83 0.62
N ILE A 26 0.35 -8.81 -0.24
CA ILE A 26 0.75 -7.46 0.17
C ILE A 26 -0.25 -6.86 1.15
N CYS A 27 -1.54 -6.86 0.80
CA CYS A 27 -2.57 -6.33 1.69
C CYS A 27 -2.68 -7.13 2.99
N ARG A 28 -2.59 -8.47 2.94
CA ARG A 28 -2.73 -9.34 4.13
C ARG A 28 -1.58 -9.17 5.12
N GLU A 29 -0.33 -9.16 4.65
CA GLU A 29 0.83 -9.01 5.51
C GLU A 29 0.86 -7.62 6.15
N SER A 30 0.61 -6.57 5.36
CA SER A 30 0.57 -5.21 5.89
C SER A 30 -0.55 -5.01 6.93
N PHE A 31 -1.76 -5.50 6.63
CA PHE A 31 -2.89 -5.47 7.56
C PHE A 31 -2.57 -6.19 8.88
N ASN A 32 -2.00 -7.39 8.80
CA ASN A 32 -1.64 -8.17 9.98
C ASN A 32 -0.54 -7.52 10.82
N LEU A 33 0.39 -6.77 10.20
CA LEU A 33 1.44 -6.05 10.92
C LEU A 33 0.89 -4.80 11.60
N LYS A 34 0.15 -3.95 10.87
CA LYS A 34 -0.47 -2.73 11.41
C LYS A 34 -1.52 -2.15 10.46
N ASP A 35 -2.78 -2.40 10.75
CA ASP A 35 -3.88 -1.68 10.12
C ASP A 35 -3.88 -0.18 10.50
N ARG A 36 -4.29 0.68 9.55
CA ARG A 36 -4.31 2.14 9.65
C ARG A 36 -5.44 2.70 8.80
N GLU A 37 -6.03 3.81 9.23
CA GLU A 37 -7.05 4.54 8.45
C GLU A 37 -6.56 4.99 7.07
N GLY A 38 -5.27 5.35 6.95
CA GLY A 38 -4.66 5.73 5.67
C GLY A 38 -4.44 4.56 4.70
N ASN A 39 -4.71 3.31 5.09
CA ASN A 39 -4.49 2.16 4.23
C ASN A 39 -5.72 1.88 3.36
N PHE A 40 -5.49 1.77 2.06
CA PHE A 40 -6.45 1.22 1.12
C PHE A 40 -5.97 -0.16 0.68
N TYR A 41 -6.76 -1.19 0.98
CA TYR A 41 -6.47 -2.57 0.61
C TYR A 41 -7.29 -2.96 -0.61
N MET A 42 -6.63 -3.07 -1.76
CA MET A 42 -7.30 -3.50 -2.98
C MET A 42 -7.68 -4.99 -2.89
N ILE A 43 -8.96 -5.29 -3.11
CA ILE A 43 -9.48 -6.66 -3.15
C ILE A 43 -9.97 -6.95 -4.58
N GLY A 44 -9.55 -8.10 -5.13
CA GLY A 44 -10.18 -8.66 -6.33
C GLY A 44 -9.70 -8.13 -7.69
N SER A 45 -8.60 -7.37 -7.77
CA SER A 45 -7.99 -6.96 -9.05
C SER A 45 -6.47 -6.93 -8.98
N MET A 46 -5.79 -7.31 -10.07
CA MET A 46 -4.33 -7.24 -10.23
C MET A 46 -3.95 -6.02 -11.09
N GLY A 47 -2.78 -5.42 -10.83
CA GLY A 47 -2.22 -4.33 -11.63
C GLY A 47 -2.88 -2.94 -11.50
N LEU A 48 -3.90 -2.76 -10.65
CA LEU A 48 -4.60 -1.48 -10.51
C LEU A 48 -4.10 -0.59 -9.36
N ALA A 49 -3.23 -1.09 -8.47
CA ALA A 49 -2.75 -0.34 -7.31
C ALA A 49 -2.08 0.98 -7.72
N SER A 50 -1.25 0.95 -8.77
CA SER A 50 -0.59 2.13 -9.33
C SER A 50 -1.56 3.17 -9.88
N SER A 51 -2.59 2.73 -10.62
CA SER A 51 -3.60 3.62 -11.21
C SER A 51 -4.46 4.28 -10.13
N ILE A 52 -4.85 3.51 -9.10
CA ILE A 52 -5.59 4.04 -7.95
C ILE A 52 -4.72 5.04 -7.17
N GLY A 53 -3.47 4.68 -6.88
CA GLY A 53 -2.53 5.54 -6.16
C GLY A 53 -2.25 6.85 -6.90
N LEU A 54 -2.11 6.81 -8.23
CA LEU A 54 -1.99 8.02 -9.04
C LEU A 54 -3.23 8.91 -8.94
N GLY A 55 -4.43 8.33 -9.00
CA GLY A 55 -5.67 9.09 -8.82
C GLY A 55 -5.76 9.77 -7.45
N VAL A 56 -5.33 9.09 -6.39
CA VAL A 56 -5.26 9.65 -5.03
C VAL A 56 -4.25 10.81 -4.97
N ALA A 57 -3.03 10.62 -5.51
CA ALA A 57 -1.99 11.63 -5.52
C ALA A 57 -2.41 12.90 -6.29
N LEU A 58 -3.09 12.74 -7.43
CA LEU A 58 -3.64 13.85 -8.20
C LEU A 58 -4.77 14.59 -7.48
N SER A 59 -5.56 13.87 -6.68
CA SER A 59 -6.68 14.44 -5.92
C SER A 59 -6.22 15.13 -4.63
N ARG A 60 -5.06 14.76 -4.09
CA ARG A 60 -4.46 15.31 -2.87
C ARG A 60 -2.99 15.70 -3.11
N PRO A 61 -2.72 16.71 -3.96
CA PRO A 61 -1.36 17.04 -4.37
C PRO A 61 -0.46 17.50 -3.22
N ASP A 62 -1.05 17.98 -2.12
CA ASP A 62 -0.32 18.45 -0.92
C ASP A 62 0.09 17.31 0.02
N GLN A 63 -0.30 16.06 -0.26
CA GLN A 63 -0.01 14.90 0.56
C GLN A 63 0.74 13.84 -0.25
N LYS A 64 1.81 13.27 0.34
CA LYS A 64 2.49 12.12 -0.28
C LYS A 64 1.56 10.92 -0.29
N THR A 65 1.59 10.16 -1.38
CA THR A 65 0.84 8.91 -1.54
C THR A 65 1.82 7.79 -1.82
N PHE A 66 1.70 6.67 -1.11
CA PHE A 66 2.54 5.49 -1.29
C PHE A 66 1.75 4.35 -1.95
N ILE A 67 2.43 3.60 -2.80
CA ILE A 67 1.88 2.40 -3.42
C ILE A 67 2.79 1.23 -3.04
N MET A 68 2.19 0.20 -2.45
CA MET A 68 2.84 -1.07 -2.18
C MET A 68 2.36 -2.08 -3.21
N ASP A 69 3.22 -2.37 -4.16
CA ASP A 69 2.95 -3.34 -5.22
C ASP A 69 4.06 -4.40 -5.31
N GLY A 70 3.66 -5.58 -5.74
CA GLY A 70 4.56 -6.72 -5.88
C GLY A 70 5.16 -6.74 -7.28
N ASP A 71 6.28 -7.44 -7.44
CA ASP A 71 6.91 -7.68 -8.73
C ASP A 71 6.04 -8.54 -9.68
N GLY A 72 5.05 -9.25 -9.14
CA GLY A 72 4.10 -10.06 -9.91
C GLY A 72 2.84 -9.32 -10.39
N ASN A 73 2.72 -8.00 -10.18
CA ASN A 73 1.61 -7.17 -10.66
C ASN A 73 2.01 -6.23 -11.79
#